data_AF-A0AAU1L128-F1
#
_entry.id   AF-A0AAU1L128-F1
#
_cell.length_a   1.000
_cell.length_b   1.000
_cell.length_c   1.000
_cell.angle_alpha   90.00
_cell.angle_beta   90.00
_cell.angle_gamma   90.00
#
_symmetry.space_group_name_H-M   'P 1'
#
loop_
_entity.id
_entity.type
_entity.pdbx_description
1 polymer ?
#
loop_
_entity_poly.entity_id
_entity_poly.type
_entity_poly.pdbx_seq_one_letter_code
_entity_poly.pdbx_strand_id
1 'polypeptide(L)'
;MMEPLTSETWADALKLYQWLCTFVGVAPREHDEWWIDVGAIMRLGTRDPRGWESIDPYEGEDERREDPLFPWLETPSTAADAERYRPRVSELPRSSVRSLLVLLASAPRADLSLSPGWEERRPERERRADVLLSRFPDGTRFYTNLGWKGDRPDFYKQSSRSYDSFSQYDWDAGLIAVNDHEVAVFWNFQNT
;
A
#
# COMPACT_ATOMS: atom_id res chain seq x y z
N MET A 1 -16.97 10.10 -16.65
CA MET A 1 -16.92 8.62 -16.69
C MET A 1 -15.54 8.20 -16.24
N MET A 2 -15.43 7.20 -15.37
CA MET A 2 -14.12 6.66 -14.98
C MET A 2 -13.49 5.98 -16.20
N GLU A 3 -12.22 6.22 -16.46
CA GLU A 3 -11.49 5.56 -17.54
C GLU A 3 -11.49 4.04 -17.33
N PRO A 4 -11.56 3.23 -18.38
CA PRO A 4 -11.49 1.78 -18.24
C PRO A 4 -10.14 1.39 -17.62
N LEU A 5 -10.18 0.43 -16.69
CA LEU A 5 -8.98 -0.10 -16.07
C LEU A 5 -8.23 -0.99 -17.07
N THR A 6 -7.04 -0.54 -17.47
CA THR A 6 -6.11 -1.21 -18.38
C THR A 6 -4.71 -1.21 -17.77
N SER A 7 -3.77 -1.94 -18.36
CA SER A 7 -2.36 -1.86 -17.95
C SER A 7 -1.80 -0.44 -18.03
N GLU A 8 -2.21 0.33 -19.03
CA GLU A 8 -1.76 1.71 -19.26
C GLU A 8 -2.34 2.68 -18.23
N THR A 9 -3.64 2.59 -17.93
CA THR A 9 -4.26 3.46 -16.91
C THR A 9 -3.77 3.10 -15.51
N TRP A 10 -3.48 1.82 -15.25
CA TRP A 10 -2.82 1.36 -14.03
C TRP A 10 -1.41 1.95 -13.89
N ALA A 11 -0.57 1.82 -14.92
CA ALA A 11 0.78 2.40 -14.94
C ALA A 11 0.77 3.93 -14.76
N ASP A 12 -0.18 4.64 -15.40
CA ASP A 12 -0.33 6.08 -15.18
C ASP A 12 -0.75 6.40 -13.74
N ALA A 13 -1.65 5.61 -13.16
CA ALA A 13 -2.08 5.79 -11.78
C ALA A 13 -0.95 5.55 -10.77
N LEU A 14 -0.05 4.59 -11.04
CA LEU A 14 1.14 4.33 -10.20
C LEU A 14 2.08 5.52 -10.10
N LYS A 15 2.08 6.43 -11.09
CA LYS A 15 2.83 7.70 -11.00
C LYS A 15 2.33 8.59 -9.85
N LEU A 16 1.22 8.26 -9.19
CA LEU A 16 0.86 8.84 -7.89
C LEU A 16 2.03 8.78 -6.90
N TYR A 17 2.82 7.70 -6.96
CA TYR A 17 3.96 7.44 -6.10
C TYR A 17 5.31 7.80 -6.71
N GLN A 18 5.32 8.52 -7.84
CA GLN A 18 6.55 8.88 -8.52
C GLN A 18 7.45 9.70 -7.57
N TRP A 19 8.74 9.34 -7.53
CA TRP A 19 9.76 9.97 -6.68
C TRP A 19 9.63 9.72 -5.17
N LEU A 20 8.81 8.74 -4.79
CA LEU A 20 8.67 8.30 -3.39
C LEU A 20 9.17 6.88 -3.25
N CYS A 21 9.62 6.52 -2.05
CA CYS A 21 9.97 5.15 -1.71
C CYS A 21 8.70 4.33 -1.39
N THR A 22 7.77 4.24 -2.34
CA THR A 22 6.56 3.42 -2.22
C THR A 22 6.71 2.12 -3.00
N PHE A 23 6.62 1.00 -2.31
CA PHE A 23 6.49 -0.32 -2.89
C PHE A 23 5.03 -0.60 -3.25
N VAL A 24 4.79 -1.16 -4.44
CA VAL A 24 3.47 -1.61 -4.89
C VAL A 24 3.61 -2.98 -5.56
N GLY A 25 2.98 -4.00 -4.98
CA GLY A 25 2.93 -5.35 -5.54
C GLY A 25 1.54 -5.93 -5.49
N VAL A 26 1.18 -6.71 -6.52
CA VAL A 26 -0.06 -7.49 -6.58
C VAL A 26 0.28 -8.92 -6.93
N ALA A 27 -0.42 -9.87 -6.32
CA ALA A 27 -0.25 -11.30 -6.53
C ALA A 27 -1.61 -11.98 -6.67
N PRO A 28 -1.68 -13.16 -7.33
CA PRO A 28 -2.81 -14.05 -7.14
C PRO A 28 -2.95 -14.41 -5.65
N ARG A 29 -4.18 -14.61 -5.20
CA ARG A 29 -4.46 -15.22 -3.91
C ARG A 29 -4.41 -16.73 -4.07
N GLU A 30 -3.36 -17.36 -3.58
CA GLU A 30 -3.16 -18.81 -3.68
C GLU A 30 -3.46 -19.53 -2.37
N HIS A 31 -3.52 -18.78 -1.26
CA HIS A 31 -3.68 -19.34 0.08
C HIS A 31 -4.96 -18.84 0.77
N ASP A 32 -5.59 -19.73 1.54
CA ASP A 32 -6.71 -19.35 2.42
C ASP A 32 -6.24 -18.31 3.45
N GLU A 33 -5.06 -18.54 4.04
CA GLU A 33 -4.34 -17.58 4.87
C GLU A 33 -3.53 -16.62 3.99
N TRP A 34 -4.18 -15.53 3.57
CA TRP A 34 -3.66 -14.53 2.63
C TRP A 34 -2.37 -13.84 3.09
N TRP A 35 -2.02 -13.90 4.38
CA TRP A 35 -0.73 -13.40 4.86
C TRP A 35 0.45 -14.09 4.18
N ILE A 36 0.31 -15.35 3.76
CA ILE A 36 1.35 -16.06 3.02
C ILE A 36 1.58 -15.40 1.65
N ASP A 37 0.50 -15.01 0.97
CA ASP A 37 0.57 -14.28 -0.30
C ASP A 37 1.18 -12.89 -0.13
N VAL A 38 0.85 -12.17 0.95
CA VAL A 38 1.49 -10.89 1.30
C VAL A 38 3.00 -11.06 1.48
N GLY A 39 3.43 -12.09 2.20
CA GLY A 39 4.85 -12.34 2.37
C GLY A 39 5.55 -12.77 1.08
N ALA A 40 4.85 -13.46 0.18
CA ALA A 40 5.36 -13.75 -1.16
C ALA A 40 5.57 -12.46 -1.97
N ILE A 41 4.64 -11.48 -1.88
CA ILE A 41 4.80 -10.15 -2.47
C ILE A 41 6.03 -9.45 -1.88
N MET A 42 6.15 -9.39 -0.55
CA MET A 42 7.26 -8.71 0.13
C MET A 42 8.64 -9.29 -0.25
N ARG A 43 8.69 -10.61 -0.49
CA ARG A 43 9.87 -11.36 -0.96
C ARG A 43 10.11 -11.29 -2.47
N LEU A 44 9.27 -10.58 -3.24
CA LEU A 44 9.28 -10.61 -4.71
C LEU A 44 9.14 -12.02 -5.31
N GLY A 45 8.56 -12.96 -4.57
CA GLY A 45 8.43 -14.38 -4.95
C GLY A 45 7.25 -14.65 -5.88
N THR A 46 6.51 -13.63 -6.28
CA THR A 46 5.28 -13.72 -7.07
C THR A 46 5.20 -12.57 -8.06
N ARG A 47 4.26 -12.66 -9.01
CA ARG A 47 4.05 -11.66 -10.05
C ARG A 47 2.58 -11.28 -10.12
N ASP A 48 2.34 -10.10 -10.67
CA ASP A 48 1.00 -9.64 -10.97
C ASP A 48 0.28 -10.64 -11.89
N PRO A 49 -0.91 -11.17 -11.51
CA PRO A 49 -1.61 -12.18 -12.31
C PRO A 49 -2.09 -11.66 -13.67
N ARG A 50 -2.14 -10.34 -13.86
CA ARG A 50 -2.47 -9.65 -15.12
C ARG A 50 -1.22 -9.20 -15.88
N GLY A 51 -0.03 -9.39 -15.29
CA GLY A 51 1.25 -8.92 -15.85
C GLY A 51 1.38 -7.39 -15.86
N TRP A 52 0.65 -6.69 -14.99
CA TRP A 52 0.69 -5.23 -14.91
C TRP A 52 1.86 -4.74 -14.06
N GLU A 53 2.18 -3.46 -14.22
CA GLU A 53 3.33 -2.82 -13.58
C GLU A 53 3.25 -2.84 -12.05
N SER A 54 4.41 -2.98 -11.41
CA SER A 54 4.64 -2.92 -9.96
C SER A 54 5.68 -1.85 -9.66
N ILE A 55 5.76 -1.38 -8.42
CA ILE A 55 6.84 -0.49 -7.97
C ILE A 55 7.68 -1.22 -6.94
N ASP A 56 8.98 -1.37 -7.21
CA ASP A 56 9.97 -1.66 -6.18
C ASP A 56 10.97 -0.50 -6.11
N PRO A 57 10.92 0.36 -5.08
CA PRO A 57 11.78 1.52 -4.98
C PRO A 57 13.25 1.16 -4.72
N TYR A 58 13.56 -0.10 -4.40
CA TYR A 58 14.93 -0.58 -4.17
C TYR A 58 15.39 -1.56 -5.26
N GLU A 59 14.68 -1.66 -6.38
CA GLU A 59 15.09 -2.50 -7.49
C GLU A 59 16.47 -2.07 -8.01
N GLY A 60 17.46 -2.96 -7.89
CA GLY A 60 18.81 -2.68 -8.34
C GLY A 60 19.63 -1.77 -7.40
N GLU A 61 19.17 -1.53 -6.18
CA GLU A 61 19.98 -0.91 -5.13
C GLU A 61 20.85 -1.98 -4.43
N ASP A 62 21.98 -1.56 -3.85
CA ASP A 62 22.95 -2.47 -3.25
C ASP A 62 22.38 -3.18 -2.01
N GLU A 63 21.60 -2.47 -1.20
CA GLU A 63 20.93 -3.02 -0.02
C GLU A 63 20.01 -4.19 -0.39
N ARG A 64 19.30 -4.09 -1.53
CA ARG A 64 18.42 -5.15 -2.05
C ARG A 64 19.21 -6.34 -2.61
N ARG A 65 20.44 -6.13 -3.09
CA ARG A 65 21.34 -7.21 -3.52
C ARG A 65 21.94 -7.95 -2.34
N GLU A 66 22.28 -7.23 -1.27
CA GLU A 66 22.85 -7.78 -0.05
C GLU A 66 21.81 -8.51 0.80
N ASP A 67 20.62 -7.92 0.94
CA ASP A 67 19.47 -8.51 1.63
C ASP A 67 18.22 -8.49 0.73
N PRO A 68 17.81 -9.66 0.19
CA PRO A 68 16.60 -9.77 -0.61
C PRO A 68 15.32 -9.33 0.10
N LEU A 69 15.30 -9.27 1.45
CA LEU A 69 14.15 -8.81 2.22
C LEU A 69 14.13 -7.30 2.43
N PHE A 70 15.21 -6.58 2.13
CA PHE A 70 15.27 -5.14 2.32
C PHE A 70 14.09 -4.44 1.61
N PRO A 71 13.30 -3.57 2.28
CA PRO A 71 13.54 -2.99 3.60
C PRO A 71 12.75 -3.64 4.76
N TRP A 72 12.10 -4.78 4.51
CA TRP A 72 11.22 -5.46 5.45
C TRP A 72 12.01 -6.10 6.59
N LEU A 73 11.53 -5.97 7.83
CA LEU A 73 12.16 -6.61 8.99
C LEU A 73 11.98 -8.12 8.99
N GLU A 74 10.75 -8.56 8.69
CA GLU A 74 10.35 -9.96 8.58
C GLU A 74 9.26 -10.04 7.50
N THR A 75 9.02 -11.25 6.99
CA THR A 75 7.94 -11.50 6.01
C THR A 75 7.17 -12.76 6.37
N PRO A 76 5.82 -12.74 6.39
CA PRO A 76 5.04 -13.92 6.72
C PRO A 76 5.26 -15.06 5.71
N SER A 77 5.51 -16.27 6.18
CA SER A 77 5.67 -17.47 5.33
C SER A 77 4.85 -18.66 5.80
N THR A 78 4.39 -18.61 7.06
CA THR A 78 3.65 -19.68 7.71
C THR A 78 2.41 -19.12 8.40
N ALA A 79 1.45 -20.00 8.73
CA ALA A 79 0.29 -19.63 9.54
C ALA A 79 0.69 -19.09 10.92
N ALA A 80 1.79 -19.56 11.51
CA ALA A 80 2.30 -19.03 12.77
C ALA A 80 2.80 -17.59 12.63
N ASP A 81 3.34 -17.21 11.47
CA ASP A 81 3.68 -15.82 11.18
C ASP A 81 2.42 -14.98 11.02
N ALA A 82 1.41 -15.49 10.29
CA ALA A 82 0.13 -14.81 10.09
C ALA A 82 -0.51 -14.38 11.42
N GLU A 83 -0.48 -15.23 12.44
CA GLU A 83 -0.96 -14.90 13.79
C GLU A 83 -0.17 -13.76 14.46
N ARG A 84 1.14 -13.61 14.17
CA ARG A 84 1.95 -12.49 14.67
C ARG A 84 1.67 -11.18 13.92
N TYR A 85 1.30 -11.25 12.65
CA TYR A 85 1.04 -10.09 11.80
C TYR A 85 -0.40 -9.57 11.87
N ARG A 86 -1.38 -10.47 12.06
CA ARG A 86 -2.80 -10.12 12.16
C ARG A 86 -3.11 -8.96 13.13
N PRO A 87 -2.54 -8.88 14.36
CA PRO A 87 -2.83 -7.76 15.25
C PRO A 87 -2.15 -6.44 14.85
N ARG A 88 -1.18 -6.46 13.93
CA ARG A 88 -0.42 -5.27 13.49
C ARG A 88 -1.15 -4.43 12.44
N VAL A 89 -2.28 -4.92 11.94
CA VAL A 89 -3.10 -4.20 10.97
C VAL A 89 -4.55 -4.23 11.41
N SER A 90 -5.29 -3.20 11.04
CA SER A 90 -6.73 -3.12 11.28
C SER A 90 -7.49 -3.01 9.96
N GLU A 91 -8.69 -3.63 9.90
CA GLU A 91 -9.55 -3.57 8.72
C GLU A 91 -10.09 -2.14 8.55
N LEU A 92 -9.91 -1.58 7.35
CA LEU A 92 -10.26 -0.22 6.98
C LEU A 92 -11.54 -0.23 6.11
N PRO A 93 -12.51 0.66 6.36
CA PRO A 93 -13.65 0.79 5.45
C PRO A 93 -13.18 1.27 4.07
N ARG A 94 -13.72 0.66 3.01
CA ARG A 94 -13.42 1.00 1.60
C ARG A 94 -13.50 2.51 1.32
N SER A 95 -14.44 3.21 1.96
CA SER A 95 -14.62 4.67 1.81
C SER A 95 -13.39 5.50 2.22
N SER A 96 -12.51 4.94 3.04
CA SER A 96 -11.29 5.60 3.53
C SER A 96 -10.03 5.20 2.76
N VAL A 97 -10.12 4.20 1.88
CA VAL A 97 -8.95 3.69 1.13
C VAL A 97 -8.37 4.75 0.21
N ARG A 98 -9.24 5.55 -0.44
CA ARG A 98 -8.78 6.62 -1.33
C ARG A 98 -7.89 7.63 -0.62
N SER A 99 -8.29 8.09 0.57
CA SER A 99 -7.49 9.06 1.33
C SER A 99 -6.18 8.44 1.84
N LEU A 100 -6.18 7.14 2.17
CA LEU A 100 -4.96 6.42 2.52
C LEU A 100 -4.00 6.28 1.32
N LEU A 101 -4.49 5.89 0.13
CA LEU A 101 -3.67 5.79 -1.07
C LEU A 101 -2.96 7.11 -1.40
N VAL A 102 -3.65 8.24 -1.21
CA VAL A 102 -3.07 9.58 -1.37
C VAL A 102 -2.10 9.94 -0.24
N LEU A 103 -2.34 9.48 0.99
CA LEU A 103 -1.40 9.61 2.11
C LEU A 103 -0.08 8.89 1.82
N LEU A 104 -0.13 7.66 1.28
CA LEU A 104 1.06 6.91 0.88
C LEU A 104 1.87 7.60 -0.25
N ALA A 105 1.29 8.63 -0.87
CA ALA A 105 1.91 9.47 -1.88
C ALA A 105 2.48 10.79 -1.31
N SER A 106 2.72 10.86 -0.01
CA SER A 106 3.07 12.10 0.69
C SER A 106 4.13 11.88 1.77
N ALA A 107 4.80 12.96 2.16
CA ALA A 107 5.79 12.98 3.24
C ALA A 107 5.12 12.76 4.61
N PRO A 108 5.87 12.32 5.63
CA PRO A 108 5.29 11.86 6.88
C PRO A 108 4.86 13.07 7.71
N ARG A 109 3.85 12.87 8.56
CA ARG A 109 3.44 13.78 9.66
C ARG A 109 2.83 15.13 9.27
N ALA A 110 2.60 15.41 7.99
CA ALA A 110 1.84 16.59 7.58
C ALA A 110 0.35 16.28 7.47
N ASP A 111 -0.49 17.12 8.06
CA ASP A 111 -1.88 17.25 7.61
C ASP A 111 -1.82 17.67 6.14
N LEU A 112 -2.22 16.75 5.25
CA LEU A 112 -2.10 16.96 3.81
C LEU A 112 -2.94 18.15 3.36
N SER A 113 -4.05 18.41 4.06
CA SER A 113 -4.91 19.56 3.77
C SER A 113 -4.23 20.91 4.06
N LEU A 114 -3.16 20.91 4.85
CA LEU A 114 -2.33 22.09 5.12
C LEU A 114 -1.11 22.20 4.20
N SER A 115 -0.89 21.23 3.31
CA SER A 115 0.26 21.25 2.40
C SER A 115 0.10 22.34 1.32
N PRO A 116 1.18 23.09 0.99
CA PRO A 116 1.12 24.10 -0.08
C PRO A 116 0.62 23.51 -1.39
N GLY A 117 -0.32 24.17 -2.06
CA GLY A 117 -0.86 23.69 -3.34
C GLY A 117 -1.70 22.41 -3.23
N TRP A 118 -2.26 22.10 -2.05
CA TRP A 118 -3.06 20.90 -1.83
C TRP A 118 -4.32 20.88 -2.70
N GLU A 119 -5.12 21.95 -2.67
CA GLU A 119 -6.40 22.00 -3.40
C GLU A 119 -6.19 21.88 -4.91
N GLU A 120 -5.09 22.41 -5.46
CA GLU A 120 -4.75 22.29 -6.88
C GLU A 120 -4.30 20.87 -7.26
N ARG A 121 -3.56 20.18 -6.38
CA ARG A 121 -2.99 18.85 -6.66
C ARG A 121 -3.93 17.70 -6.28
N ARG A 122 -4.87 17.94 -5.37
CA ARG A 122 -5.78 16.94 -4.82
C ARG A 122 -6.62 16.24 -5.90
N PRO A 123 -7.28 16.93 -6.85
CA PRO A 123 -8.12 16.27 -7.84
C PRO A 123 -7.37 15.22 -8.66
N GLU A 124 -6.13 15.54 -9.07
CA GLU A 124 -5.29 14.61 -9.83
C GLU A 124 -4.84 13.42 -8.99
N ARG A 125 -4.48 13.65 -7.71
CA ARG A 125 -4.11 12.58 -6.77
C ARG A 125 -5.29 11.65 -6.48
N GLU A 126 -6.47 12.22 -6.25
CA GLU A 126 -7.71 11.46 -6.06
C GLU A 126 -8.06 10.66 -7.31
N ARG A 127 -7.95 11.24 -8.51
CA ARG A 127 -8.19 10.52 -9.78
C ARG A 127 -7.31 9.27 -9.89
N ARG A 128 -6.01 9.39 -9.64
CA ARG A 128 -5.09 8.24 -9.69
C ARG A 128 -5.40 7.21 -8.61
N ALA A 129 -5.67 7.65 -7.39
CA ALA A 129 -6.08 6.76 -6.30
C ALA A 129 -7.39 6.01 -6.64
N ASP A 130 -8.35 6.66 -7.29
CA ASP A 130 -9.59 6.03 -7.75
C ASP A 130 -9.32 4.96 -8.81
N VAL A 131 -8.38 5.18 -9.74
CA VAL A 131 -7.96 4.16 -10.71
C VAL A 131 -7.30 2.96 -10.00
N LEU A 132 -6.38 3.19 -9.06
CA LEU A 132 -5.78 2.11 -8.27
C LEU A 132 -6.84 1.31 -7.50
N LEU A 133 -7.78 2.00 -6.85
CA LEU A 133 -8.88 1.38 -6.11
C LEU A 133 -9.85 0.62 -7.02
N SER A 134 -10.04 1.05 -8.26
CA SER A 134 -10.95 0.42 -9.22
C SER A 134 -10.53 -1.00 -9.61
N ARG A 135 -9.26 -1.37 -9.42
CA ARG A 135 -8.78 -2.75 -9.58
C ARG A 135 -9.44 -3.74 -8.63
N PHE A 136 -9.78 -3.25 -7.45
CA PHE A 136 -10.30 -4.05 -6.36
C PHE A 136 -11.83 -3.91 -6.30
N PRO A 137 -12.60 -4.94 -6.68
CA PRO A 137 -14.05 -4.87 -6.73
C PRO A 137 -14.68 -4.75 -5.33
N ASP A 138 -15.99 -4.52 -5.31
CA ASP A 138 -16.78 -4.60 -4.08
C ASP A 138 -16.61 -5.97 -3.41
N GLY A 139 -16.53 -5.98 -2.08
CA GLY A 139 -16.17 -7.17 -1.30
C GLY A 139 -14.67 -7.31 -1.01
N THR A 140 -13.80 -6.53 -1.67
CA THR A 140 -12.38 -6.45 -1.28
C THR A 140 -12.26 -5.87 0.14
N ARG A 141 -11.51 -6.56 1.00
CA ARG A 141 -11.18 -6.14 2.36
C ARG A 141 -9.85 -5.41 2.35
N PHE A 142 -9.76 -4.35 3.14
CA PHE A 142 -8.58 -3.48 3.17
C PHE A 142 -8.03 -3.44 4.58
N TYR A 143 -6.71 -3.46 4.72
CA TYR A 143 -6.03 -3.43 6.00
C TYR A 143 -4.91 -2.40 5.98
N THR A 144 -4.66 -1.73 7.10
CA THR A 144 -3.54 -0.79 7.24
C THR A 144 -2.90 -0.97 8.60
N ASN A 145 -1.59 -0.71 8.68
CA ASN A 145 -0.84 -0.69 9.94
C ASN A 145 -1.03 0.63 10.71
N LEU A 146 -1.70 1.63 10.10
CA LEU A 146 -1.95 2.90 10.75
C LEU A 146 -3.11 2.81 11.74
N GLY A 147 -2.95 3.43 12.91
CA GLY A 147 -4.04 3.71 13.84
C GLY A 147 -4.82 4.96 13.43
N TRP A 148 -6.14 4.95 13.64
CA TRP A 148 -7.02 6.09 13.36
C TRP A 148 -8.08 6.31 14.44
N LYS A 149 -8.84 7.40 14.31
CA LYS A 149 -9.97 7.73 15.20
C LYS A 149 -11.28 7.79 14.42
N GLY A 150 -12.34 7.24 15.01
CA GLY A 150 -13.69 7.20 14.45
C GLY A 150 -13.90 6.08 13.42
N ASP A 151 -15.14 5.94 12.96
CA ASP A 151 -15.55 4.80 12.12
C ASP A 151 -15.18 4.96 10.64
N ARG A 152 -14.92 6.20 10.21
CA ARG A 152 -14.62 6.56 8.82
C ARG A 152 -13.44 7.53 8.79
N PRO A 153 -12.20 7.01 8.89
CA PRO A 153 -11.03 7.87 8.92
C PRO A 153 -10.87 8.65 7.63
N ASP A 154 -10.43 9.90 7.77
CA ASP A 154 -10.01 10.78 6.68
C ASP A 154 -8.52 11.08 6.85
N PHE A 155 -7.70 10.35 6.11
CA PHE A 155 -6.24 10.45 6.17
C PHE A 155 -5.68 11.76 5.63
N TYR A 156 -6.50 12.64 5.04
CA TYR A 156 -6.04 13.98 4.68
C TYR A 156 -5.77 14.85 5.92
N LYS A 157 -6.56 14.67 6.98
CA LYS A 157 -6.58 15.54 8.18
C LYS A 157 -6.02 14.85 9.42
N GLN A 158 -6.03 13.51 9.44
CA GLN A 158 -5.60 12.76 10.61
C GLN A 158 -4.10 12.50 10.58
N SER A 159 -3.39 12.92 11.63
CA SER A 159 -2.00 12.50 11.83
C SER A 159 -1.98 11.04 12.29
N SER A 160 -1.41 10.14 11.48
CA SER A 160 -1.19 8.74 11.83
C SER A 160 0.01 8.61 12.78
N ARG A 161 -0.23 8.79 14.09
CA ARG A 161 0.84 8.76 15.12
C ARG A 161 1.12 7.39 15.72
N SER A 162 0.25 6.42 15.50
CA SER A 162 0.44 5.03 15.96
C SER A 162 0.46 4.15 14.73
N TYR A 163 1.51 3.34 14.60
CA TYR A 163 1.63 2.31 13.59
C TYR A 163 2.48 1.17 14.14
N ASP A 164 2.15 -0.04 13.72
CA ASP A 164 3.03 -1.20 13.91
C ASP A 164 3.94 -1.28 12.69
N SER A 165 5.25 -1.19 12.91
CA SER A 165 6.21 -1.12 11.81
C SER A 165 6.48 -2.50 11.20
N PHE A 166 6.66 -2.51 9.88
CA PHE A 166 7.00 -3.68 9.06
C PHE A 166 8.40 -3.55 8.45
N SER A 167 9.03 -2.38 8.56
CA SER A 167 10.31 -2.07 7.94
C SER A 167 11.30 -1.48 8.93
N GLN A 168 12.56 -1.37 8.54
CA GLN A 168 13.59 -0.70 9.35
C GLN A 168 13.55 0.83 9.32
N TYR A 169 12.63 1.42 8.53
CA TYR A 169 12.51 2.87 8.39
C TYR A 169 11.82 3.49 9.60
N ASP A 170 12.19 4.73 9.92
CA ASP A 170 11.58 5.51 11.01
C ASP A 170 10.08 5.65 10.83
N TRP A 171 9.60 5.72 9.58
CA TRP A 171 8.19 5.75 9.26
C TRP A 171 7.89 4.78 8.11
N ASP A 172 6.92 3.89 8.35
CA ASP A 172 6.33 3.08 7.31
C ASP A 172 4.82 2.97 7.45
N ALA A 173 4.15 3.08 6.31
CA ALA A 173 2.70 3.07 6.24
C ALA A 173 2.25 2.23 5.06
N GLY A 174 1.19 1.47 5.29
CA GLY A 174 0.78 0.43 4.38
C GLY A 174 -0.71 0.32 4.13
N LEU A 175 -1.06 -0.19 2.96
CA LEU A 175 -2.37 -0.70 2.62
C LEU A 175 -2.20 -2.13 2.08
N ILE A 176 -2.95 -3.07 2.63
CA ILE A 176 -3.15 -4.41 2.08
C ILE A 176 -4.56 -4.51 1.55
N ALA A 177 -4.74 -4.96 0.31
CA ALA A 177 -6.05 -5.25 -0.26
C ALA A 177 -6.17 -6.77 -0.51
N VAL A 178 -7.28 -7.37 -0.08
CA VAL A 178 -7.50 -8.82 -0.16
C VAL A 178 -8.90 -9.10 -0.70
N ASN A 179 -9.00 -9.83 -1.81
CA ASN A 179 -10.25 -10.40 -2.30
C ASN A 179 -10.08 -11.90 -2.59
N ASP A 180 -11.02 -12.52 -3.31
CA ASP A 180 -10.98 -13.95 -3.59
C ASP A 180 -9.95 -14.37 -4.64
N HIS A 181 -9.35 -13.40 -5.35
CA HIS A 181 -8.47 -13.66 -6.49
C HIS A 181 -7.11 -12.99 -6.39
N GLU A 182 -7.03 -11.83 -5.73
CA GLU A 182 -5.83 -11.00 -5.67
C GLU A 182 -5.55 -10.53 -4.24
N VAL A 183 -4.26 -10.45 -3.93
CA VAL A 183 -3.71 -9.74 -2.77
C VAL A 183 -2.81 -8.63 -3.28
N ALA A 184 -2.89 -7.45 -2.68
CA ALA A 184 -2.03 -6.33 -3.02
C ALA A 184 -1.42 -5.68 -1.78
N VAL A 185 -0.22 -5.17 -1.93
CA VAL A 185 0.54 -4.44 -0.91
C VAL A 185 0.98 -3.12 -1.52
N PHE A 186 0.57 -2.02 -0.87
CA PHE A 186 1.07 -0.67 -1.12
C PHE A 186 1.76 -0.21 0.16
N TRP A 187 3.04 0.12 0.12
CA TRP A 187 3.80 0.44 1.33
C TRP A 187 4.77 1.56 1.08
N ASN A 188 4.70 2.62 1.86
CA ASN A 188 5.66 3.72 1.78
C ASN A 188 6.68 3.62 2.91
N PHE A 189 7.95 3.84 2.59
CA PHE A 189 9.08 3.83 3.51
C PHE A 189 9.73 5.21 3.55
N GLN A 190 9.92 5.79 4.72
CA GLN A 190 10.55 7.11 4.85
C GLN A 190 11.48 7.17 6.06
N ASN A 191 12.70 7.67 5.81
CA ASN A 191 13.61 8.10 6.88
C ASN A 191 13.22 9.51 7.27
N THR A 192 13.17 9.79 8.57
CA THR A 192 12.86 11.15 9.07
C THR A 192 14.07 12.06 9.12
#